data_AF-A0A9X2F144-F1
#
_entry.id   AF-A0A9X2F144-F1
#
_cell.length_a   1.000
_cell.length_b   1.000
_cell.length_c   1.000
_cell.angle_alpha   90.00
_cell.angle_beta   90.00
_cell.angle_gamma   90.00
#
_symmetry.space_group_name_H-M   'P 1'
#
loop_
_entity.id
_entity.type
_entity.pdbx_description
1 polymer ?
#
loop_
_entity_poly.entity_id
_entity_poly.type
_entity_poly.pdbx_seq_one_letter_code
_entity_poly.pdbx_strand_id
1 'polypeptide(L)'
;MRQKKIRGLARRQKEIDDWFEWNYDIDLDLLNSSGYYYVKAKVGPWANLFTEKHYPSDYKKKILKHLLEIYANWEQKLLKQERPFYLKIWLYEHRFINSQVVAAVGEKINRYQELFTKVPKQHTFHKNRFDPKLAQLDKLSWSLHWDEDVFWESEFADLEDLKKTNIELYYHEKRLYKCLVKKADYKLLQNPYGENDKLFLIKKGNLWVGESHKGY
;
A
#
# COMPACT_ATOMS: atom_id res chain seq x y z
N MET A 1 3.33 13.01 39.69
CA MET A 1 3.52 11.69 39.05
C MET A 1 4.78 11.73 38.18
N ARG A 2 5.72 10.81 38.37
CA ARG A 2 7.00 10.76 37.63
C ARG A 2 6.77 10.02 36.30
N GLN A 3 6.83 10.72 35.15
CA GLN A 3 6.72 10.07 33.85
C GLN A 3 7.84 9.02 33.70
N LYS A 4 7.47 7.75 33.54
CA LYS A 4 8.44 6.67 33.30
C LYS A 4 9.07 6.88 31.93
N LYS A 5 10.41 7.03 31.90
CA LYS A 5 11.20 7.08 30.66
C LYS A 5 10.97 5.79 29.85
N ILE A 6 10.45 5.93 28.63
CA ILE A 6 10.28 4.81 27.70
C ILE A 6 11.66 4.45 27.15
N ARG A 7 12.23 3.33 27.60
CA ARG A 7 13.51 2.82 27.09
C ARG A 7 13.35 2.43 25.62
N GLY A 8 14.31 2.81 24.77
CA GLY A 8 14.32 2.45 23.34
C GLY A 8 13.52 3.38 22.41
N LEU A 9 12.88 4.45 22.91
CA LEU A 9 12.16 5.41 22.09
C LEU A 9 13.05 6.05 21.01
N ALA A 10 14.24 6.54 21.41
CA ALA A 10 15.21 7.17 20.51
C ALA A 10 15.72 6.21 19.44
N ARG A 11 15.98 4.94 19.80
CA ARG A 11 16.37 3.90 18.84
C ARG A 11 15.31 3.70 17.77
N ARG A 12 14.05 3.55 18.17
CA ARG A 12 12.94 3.36 17.22
C ARG A 12 12.71 4.58 16.33
N GLN A 13 12.90 5.78 16.87
CA GLN A 13 12.84 7.01 16.07
C GLN A 13 13.96 7.03 15.04
N LYS A 14 15.17 6.62 15.42
CA LYS A 14 16.31 6.49 14.52
C LYS A 14 16.07 5.44 13.43
N GLU A 15 15.52 4.27 13.76
CA GLU A 15 15.17 3.24 12.77
C GLU A 15 14.20 3.77 11.68
N ILE A 16 13.30 4.68 12.04
CA ILE A 16 12.41 5.37 11.09
C ILE A 16 13.17 6.42 10.26
N ASP A 17 14.15 7.10 10.84
CA ASP A 17 14.98 8.08 10.11
C ASP A 17 15.93 7.38 9.14
N ASP A 18 16.62 6.33 9.58
CA ASP A 18 17.50 5.51 8.74
C ASP A 18 16.71 4.91 7.56
N TRP A 19 15.49 4.39 7.82
CA TRP A 19 14.58 3.95 6.74
C TRP A 19 14.22 5.07 5.78
N PHE A 20 13.93 6.27 6.29
CA PHE A 20 13.60 7.41 5.44
C PHE A 20 14.80 7.82 4.57
N GLU A 21 16.00 7.93 5.14
CA GLU A 21 17.21 8.29 4.41
C GLU A 21 17.49 7.32 3.26
N TRP A 22 17.33 6.02 3.49
CA TRP A 22 17.55 4.99 2.46
C TRP A 22 16.52 5.02 1.32
N ASN A 23 15.33 5.56 1.58
CA ASN A 23 14.22 5.56 0.63
C ASN A 23 13.88 6.96 0.12
N TYR A 24 14.62 7.99 0.58
CA TYR A 24 14.36 9.38 0.26
C TYR A 24 14.44 9.62 -1.24
N ASP A 25 15.49 9.08 -1.86
CA ASP A 25 15.76 9.20 -3.27
C ASP A 25 15.16 8.06 -4.08
N ILE A 26 14.51 8.42 -5.19
CA ILE A 26 14.03 7.43 -6.16
C ILE A 26 15.19 6.92 -7.02
N ASP A 27 15.27 5.61 -7.15
CA ASP A 27 16.14 4.96 -8.12
C ASP A 27 15.47 5.01 -9.52
N LEU A 28 15.92 5.98 -10.33
CA LEU A 28 15.38 6.18 -11.67
C LEU A 28 15.77 5.05 -12.64
N ASP A 29 16.91 4.41 -12.44
CA ASP A 29 17.36 3.31 -13.30
C ASP A 29 16.50 2.07 -13.07
N LEU A 30 16.17 1.77 -11.81
CA LEU A 30 15.23 0.69 -11.49
C LEU A 30 13.82 1.01 -11.96
N LEU A 31 13.37 2.27 -11.81
CA LEU A 31 12.07 2.70 -12.33
C LEU A 31 11.99 2.53 -13.85
N ASN A 32 13.06 2.89 -14.57
CA ASN A 32 13.14 2.79 -16.03
C ASN A 32 13.14 1.35 -16.51
N SER A 33 13.92 0.49 -15.87
CA SER A 33 14.06 -0.90 -16.30
C SER A 33 12.84 -1.75 -15.95
N SER A 34 12.23 -1.53 -14.79
CA SER A 34 11.08 -2.32 -14.32
C SER A 34 9.72 -1.69 -14.64
N GLY A 35 9.67 -0.39 -14.95
CA GLY A 35 8.45 0.39 -15.19
C GLY A 35 7.73 0.86 -13.92
N TYR A 36 8.20 0.52 -12.72
CA TYR A 36 7.58 0.94 -11.46
C TYR A 36 8.59 0.94 -10.30
N TYR A 37 8.34 1.75 -9.29
CA TYR A 37 9.16 1.81 -8.08
C TYR A 37 8.28 2.20 -6.89
N TYR A 38 8.55 1.63 -5.72
CA TYR A 38 7.72 1.90 -4.55
C TYR A 38 8.49 1.79 -3.24
N VAL A 39 8.02 2.52 -2.24
CA VAL A 39 8.52 2.46 -0.87
C VAL A 39 7.37 2.19 0.08
N LYS A 40 7.44 1.04 0.78
CA LYS A 40 6.46 0.66 1.81
C LYS A 40 6.85 1.18 3.17
N ALA A 41 5.85 1.52 3.97
CA ALA A 41 5.93 1.84 5.39
C ALA A 41 6.24 0.59 6.26
N LYS A 42 7.15 -0.27 5.81
CA LYS A 42 7.64 -1.44 6.55
C LYS A 42 8.93 -1.08 7.28
N VAL A 43 8.78 -0.53 8.48
CA VAL A 43 9.87 -0.11 9.37
C VAL A 43 9.93 -1.00 10.61
N GLY A 44 11.14 -1.43 10.95
CA GLY A 44 11.40 -2.16 12.19
C GLY A 44 11.07 -1.33 13.45
N PRO A 45 10.76 -1.97 14.59
CA PRO A 45 10.58 -3.41 14.78
C PRO A 45 9.15 -3.90 14.51
N TRP A 46 8.25 -3.02 14.06
CA TRP A 46 6.84 -3.37 13.86
C TRP A 46 6.59 -4.12 12.57
N ALA A 47 7.44 -3.90 11.58
CA ALA A 47 7.39 -4.57 10.31
C ALA A 47 8.76 -5.18 10.00
N ASN A 48 8.81 -6.50 9.88
CA ASN A 48 9.94 -7.22 9.32
C ASN A 48 9.43 -8.51 8.66
N LEU A 49 10.36 -9.34 8.14
CA LEU A 49 10.03 -10.61 7.47
C LEU A 49 9.20 -11.58 8.34
N PHE A 50 9.25 -11.46 9.68
CA PHE A 50 8.66 -12.39 10.64
C PHE A 50 7.57 -11.77 11.50
N THR A 51 7.34 -10.46 11.43
CA THR A 51 6.47 -9.76 12.38
C THR A 51 5.84 -8.54 11.71
N GLU A 52 4.51 -8.50 11.74
CA GLU A 52 3.72 -7.33 11.40
C GLU A 52 2.84 -6.96 12.60
N LYS A 53 3.09 -5.79 13.17
CA LYS A 53 2.39 -5.24 14.33
C LYS A 53 1.87 -3.84 14.01
N HIS A 54 0.80 -3.44 14.67
CA HIS A 54 0.31 -2.08 14.55
C HIS A 54 1.32 -1.08 15.11
N TYR A 55 1.64 -0.07 14.30
CA TYR A 55 2.42 1.07 14.75
C TYR A 55 1.64 1.87 15.80
N PRO A 56 2.29 2.29 16.91
CA PRO A 56 1.75 3.31 17.79
C PRO A 56 1.51 4.62 17.03
N SER A 57 0.56 5.43 17.50
CA SER A 57 0.05 6.60 16.78
C SER A 57 1.14 7.63 16.45
N ASP A 58 2.07 7.89 17.37
CA ASP A 58 3.16 8.85 17.14
C ASP A 58 4.12 8.41 16.04
N TYR A 59 4.38 7.10 15.92
CA TYR A 59 5.22 6.56 14.86
C TYR A 59 4.49 6.57 13.51
N LYS A 60 3.17 6.34 13.48
CA LYS A 60 2.37 6.53 12.25
C LYS A 60 2.48 7.97 11.73
N LYS A 61 2.40 8.97 12.62
CA LYS A 61 2.55 10.38 12.24
C LYS A 61 3.94 10.66 11.66
N LYS A 62 5.00 10.16 12.31
CA LYS A 62 6.38 10.32 11.82
C LYS A 62 6.60 9.64 10.46
N ILE A 63 6.14 8.40 10.31
CA ILE A 63 6.25 7.67 9.04
C ILE A 63 5.46 8.37 7.93
N LEU A 64 4.25 8.86 8.22
CA LEU A 64 3.46 9.61 7.23
C LEU A 64 4.18 10.90 6.81
N LYS A 65 4.76 11.63 7.75
CA LYS A 65 5.60 12.80 7.43
C LYS A 65 6.70 12.42 6.44
N HIS A 66 7.44 11.36 6.73
CA HIS A 66 8.52 10.86 5.88
C HIS A 66 8.02 10.39 4.51
N LEU A 67 6.87 9.71 4.42
CA LEU A 67 6.24 9.35 3.13
C LEU A 67 5.88 10.59 2.30
N LEU A 68 5.39 11.66 2.92
CA LEU A 68 5.07 12.91 2.22
C LEU A 68 6.34 13.61 1.71
N GLU A 69 7.43 13.56 2.48
CA GLU A 69 8.73 14.09 2.07
C GLU A 69 9.36 13.28 0.92
N ILE A 70 9.29 11.95 0.98
CA ILE A 70 9.66 11.04 -0.12
C ILE A 70 8.85 11.39 -1.37
N TYR A 71 7.52 11.47 -1.25
CA TYR A 71 6.64 11.81 -2.37
C TYR A 71 7.04 13.14 -3.01
N ALA A 72 7.26 14.19 -2.20
CA ALA A 72 7.62 15.50 -2.71
C ALA A 72 8.97 15.50 -3.44
N ASN A 73 9.96 14.79 -2.91
CA ASN A 73 11.26 14.63 -3.58
C ASN A 73 11.14 13.86 -4.90
N TRP A 74 10.38 12.76 -4.90
CA TRP A 74 10.16 11.95 -6.09
C TRP A 74 9.40 12.72 -7.17
N GLU A 75 8.37 13.50 -6.79
CA GLU A 75 7.64 14.38 -7.70
C GLU A 75 8.59 15.35 -8.42
N GLN A 76 9.48 16.00 -7.68
CA GLN A 76 10.46 16.92 -8.27
C GLN A 76 11.41 16.22 -9.25
N LYS A 77 11.84 14.99 -8.94
CA LYS A 77 12.74 14.22 -9.81
C LYS A 77 12.03 13.70 -11.05
N LEU A 78 10.79 13.24 -10.92
CA LEU A 78 9.99 12.73 -12.03
C LEU A 78 9.54 13.83 -12.98
N LEU A 79 9.19 15.02 -12.47
CA LEU A 79 8.87 16.17 -13.32
C LEU A 79 10.03 16.57 -14.23
N LYS A 80 11.29 16.41 -13.79
CA LYS A 80 12.48 16.67 -14.60
C LYS A 80 12.71 15.66 -15.72
N GLN A 81 12.00 14.53 -15.72
CA GLN A 81 12.12 13.52 -16.78
C GLN A 81 11.27 13.85 -18.02
N GLU A 82 10.43 14.90 -17.96
CA GLU A 82 9.62 15.40 -19.08
C GLU A 82 8.82 14.32 -19.81
N ARG A 83 8.33 13.32 -19.08
CA ARG A 83 7.53 12.21 -19.61
C ARG A 83 6.38 11.87 -18.65
N PRO A 84 5.31 11.23 -19.14
CA PRO A 84 4.21 10.81 -18.28
C PRO A 84 4.66 9.85 -17.19
N PHE A 85 4.15 10.06 -15.98
CA PHE A 85 4.38 9.18 -14.84
C PHE A 85 3.13 9.11 -13.96
N TYR A 86 2.95 7.97 -13.31
CA TYR A 86 2.08 7.82 -12.16
C TYR A 86 2.92 8.10 -10.92
N LEU A 87 2.46 8.97 -10.02
CA LEU A 87 3.03 9.11 -8.68
C LEU A 87 1.89 9.34 -7.69
N LYS A 88 1.68 8.39 -6.77
CA LYS A 88 0.65 8.51 -5.74
C LYS A 88 1.13 8.01 -4.38
N ILE A 89 0.55 8.54 -3.31
CA ILE A 89 0.66 7.99 -1.95
C ILE A 89 -0.56 7.14 -1.66
N TRP A 90 -0.34 5.91 -1.24
CA TRP A 90 -1.38 5.00 -0.79
C TRP A 90 -1.33 4.92 0.73
N LEU A 91 -2.40 5.34 1.38
CA LEU A 91 -2.49 5.40 2.84
C LEU A 91 -3.60 4.49 3.34
N TYR A 92 -3.20 3.35 3.90
CA TYR A 92 -4.11 2.33 4.39
C TYR A 92 -4.53 2.66 5.82
N GLU A 93 -5.84 2.88 6.03
CA GLU A 93 -6.33 3.37 7.32
C GLU A 93 -6.16 2.33 8.44
N HIS A 94 -6.56 1.08 8.16
CA HIS A 94 -6.52 -0.02 9.12
C HIS A 94 -5.20 -0.80 9.05
N ARG A 95 -4.65 -0.94 7.82
CA ARG A 95 -3.43 -1.69 7.52
C ARG A 95 -2.26 -0.76 7.23
N PHE A 96 -1.99 0.21 8.12
CA PHE A 96 -1.02 1.30 7.88
C PHE A 96 0.36 0.82 7.39
N ILE A 97 0.81 -0.37 7.79
CA ILE A 97 2.05 -1.02 7.32
C ILE A 97 2.13 -1.20 5.79
N ASN A 98 0.98 -1.27 5.12
CA ASN A 98 0.87 -1.37 3.67
C ASN A 98 0.92 -0.02 2.97
N SER A 99 0.92 1.09 3.73
CA SER A 99 1.01 2.43 3.16
C SER A 99 2.33 2.61 2.41
N GLN A 100 2.29 3.30 1.28
CA GLN A 100 3.43 3.40 0.39
C GLN A 100 3.37 4.61 -0.54
N VAL A 101 4.53 5.03 -1.03
CA VAL A 101 4.64 5.90 -2.20
C VAL A 101 4.93 5.01 -3.40
N VAL A 102 4.20 5.22 -4.50
CA VAL A 102 4.32 4.39 -5.72
C VAL A 102 4.51 5.30 -6.92
N ALA A 103 5.55 5.03 -7.69
CA ALA A 103 5.84 5.62 -8.99
C ALA A 103 5.70 4.54 -10.09
N ALA A 104 5.15 4.91 -11.25
CA ALA A 104 5.16 4.04 -12.42
C ALA A 104 5.30 4.85 -13.71
N VAL A 105 5.87 4.22 -14.74
CA VAL A 105 6.11 4.82 -16.06
C VAL A 105 5.75 3.84 -17.17
N GLY A 106 5.55 4.34 -18.39
CA GLY A 106 5.19 3.53 -19.55
C GLY A 106 3.85 2.81 -19.36
N GLU A 107 3.77 1.56 -19.83
CA GLU A 107 2.53 0.76 -19.81
C GLU A 107 1.97 0.51 -18.41
N LYS A 108 2.82 0.55 -17.37
CA LYS A 108 2.40 0.32 -15.99
C LYS A 108 1.54 1.45 -15.43
N ILE A 109 1.57 2.65 -16.02
CA ILE A 109 0.73 3.78 -15.60
C ILE A 109 -0.74 3.37 -15.58
N ASN A 110 -1.25 2.85 -16.69
CA ASN A 110 -2.67 2.48 -16.83
C ASN A 110 -3.07 1.41 -15.80
N ARG A 111 -2.22 0.39 -15.62
CA ARG A 111 -2.43 -0.68 -14.62
C ARG A 111 -2.58 -0.12 -13.20
N TYR A 112 -1.77 0.87 -12.81
CA TYR A 112 -1.84 1.45 -11.47
C TYR A 112 -2.98 2.46 -11.29
N GLN A 113 -3.48 3.08 -12.37
CA GLN A 113 -4.65 3.96 -12.30
C GLN A 113 -5.94 3.20 -11.97
N GLU A 114 -6.06 1.96 -12.44
CA GLU A 114 -7.26 1.12 -12.30
C GLU A 114 -7.19 0.12 -11.13
N LEU A 115 -6.10 0.14 -10.37
CA LEU A 115 -5.81 -0.89 -9.38
C LEU A 115 -6.86 -0.99 -8.25
N PHE A 116 -7.47 0.14 -7.86
CA PHE A 116 -8.34 0.22 -6.70
C PHE A 116 -9.79 0.50 -7.06
N THR A 117 -10.70 -0.16 -6.35
CA THR A 117 -12.13 0.09 -6.46
C THR A 117 -12.51 1.37 -5.70
N LYS A 118 -13.03 2.37 -6.41
CA LYS A 118 -13.51 3.63 -5.79
C LYS A 118 -14.69 3.37 -4.86
N VAL A 119 -14.71 4.07 -3.72
CA VAL A 119 -15.87 4.05 -2.83
C VAL A 119 -16.98 4.93 -3.43
N PRO A 120 -18.24 4.44 -3.57
CA PRO A 120 -19.32 5.22 -4.15
C PRO A 120 -19.60 6.53 -3.39
N LYS A 121 -19.55 6.47 -2.06
CA LYS A 121 -19.72 7.63 -1.18
C LYS A 121 -18.36 8.16 -0.77
N GLN A 122 -17.91 9.23 -1.41
CA GLN A 122 -16.67 9.90 -1.03
C GLN A 122 -16.84 10.59 0.32
N HIS A 123 -15.83 10.44 1.17
CA HIS A 123 -15.71 11.15 2.44
C HIS A 123 -14.55 12.14 2.34
N THR A 124 -14.54 13.14 3.23
CA THR A 124 -13.40 14.04 3.33
C THR A 124 -12.26 13.36 4.07
N PHE A 125 -11.04 13.47 3.54
CA PHE A 125 -9.85 12.96 4.21
C PHE A 125 -9.67 13.61 5.59
N HIS A 126 -9.68 12.80 6.65
CA HIS A 126 -9.63 13.26 8.03
C HIS A 126 -8.19 13.60 8.47
N LYS A 127 -7.66 14.73 7.99
CA LYS A 127 -6.30 15.22 8.31
C LYS A 127 -6.01 15.28 9.80
N ASN A 128 -7.02 15.62 10.62
CA ASN A 128 -6.89 15.74 12.08
C ASN A 128 -6.54 14.43 12.81
N ARG A 129 -6.69 13.27 12.16
CA ARG A 129 -6.22 11.98 12.71
C ARG A 129 -4.70 11.88 12.66
N PHE A 130 -4.06 12.68 11.83
CA PHE A 130 -2.62 12.81 11.70
C PHE A 130 -2.14 14.10 12.35
N ASP A 131 -0.87 14.43 12.16
CA ASP A 131 -0.36 15.70 12.65
C ASP A 131 -0.92 16.84 11.76
N PRO A 132 -1.77 17.73 12.30
CA PRO A 132 -2.38 18.81 11.53
C PRO A 132 -1.36 19.82 11.00
N LYS A 133 -0.11 19.78 11.48
CA LYS A 133 0.97 20.66 11.00
C LYS A 133 1.59 20.18 9.68
N LEU A 134 1.17 19.04 9.14
CA LEU A 134 1.66 18.51 7.87
C LEU A 134 0.99 19.25 6.70
N ALA A 135 1.42 20.48 6.42
CA ALA A 135 0.92 21.30 5.31
C ALA A 135 1.03 20.61 3.93
N GLN A 136 1.90 19.59 3.80
CA GLN A 136 2.01 18.76 2.60
C GLN A 136 0.72 17.97 2.31
N LEU A 137 -0.06 17.62 3.35
CA LEU A 137 -1.36 16.95 3.18
C LEU A 137 -2.38 17.82 2.44
N ASP A 138 -2.26 19.15 2.53
CA ASP A 138 -3.13 20.10 1.85
C ASP A 138 -2.77 20.29 0.37
N LYS A 139 -1.54 19.93 -0.01
CA LYS A 139 -1.08 20.01 -1.41
C LYS A 139 -1.55 18.83 -2.25
N LEU A 140 -1.99 17.75 -1.60
CA LEU A 140 -2.47 16.53 -2.25
C LEU A 140 -3.99 16.50 -2.31
N SER A 141 -4.50 16.07 -3.45
CA SER A 141 -5.87 15.63 -3.60
C SER A 141 -6.00 14.18 -3.17
N TRP A 142 -6.95 13.92 -2.28
CA TRP A 142 -7.19 12.61 -1.70
C TRP A 142 -8.48 12.02 -2.25
N SER A 143 -8.39 10.80 -2.77
CA SER A 143 -9.54 10.01 -3.21
C SER A 143 -9.71 8.76 -2.34
N LEU A 144 -10.95 8.41 -2.03
CA LEU A 144 -11.27 7.26 -1.18
C LEU A 144 -11.57 6.01 -2.03
N HIS A 145 -10.86 4.93 -1.71
CA HIS A 145 -10.99 3.62 -2.32
C HIS A 145 -11.15 2.53 -1.26
N TRP A 146 -11.62 1.37 -1.68
CA TRP A 146 -11.64 0.19 -0.82
C TRP A 146 -10.23 -0.39 -0.67
N ASP A 147 -9.87 -0.72 0.56
CA ASP A 147 -8.74 -1.59 0.85
C ASP A 147 -9.23 -3.04 0.70
N GLU A 148 -8.82 -3.72 -0.37
CA GLU A 148 -9.31 -5.05 -0.76
C GLU A 148 -8.17 -6.06 -0.82
N ASP A 149 -8.39 -7.27 -0.27
CA ASP A 149 -7.59 -8.43 -0.64
C ASP A 149 -8.17 -9.04 -1.90
N VAL A 150 -7.28 -9.44 -2.82
CA VAL A 150 -7.64 -10.00 -4.11
C VAL A 150 -7.21 -11.46 -4.17
N PHE A 151 -8.08 -12.31 -4.71
CA PHE A 151 -7.81 -13.73 -4.90
C PHE A 151 -8.36 -14.17 -6.26
N TRP A 152 -7.53 -14.79 -7.09
CA TRP A 152 -8.00 -15.40 -8.33
C TRP A 152 -8.63 -16.76 -8.02
N GLU A 153 -9.71 -17.11 -8.73
CA GLU A 153 -10.31 -18.44 -8.58
C GLU A 153 -9.35 -19.55 -9.02
N SER A 154 -8.51 -19.29 -10.03
CA SER A 154 -7.44 -20.20 -10.45
C SER A 154 -6.39 -20.52 -9.39
N GLU A 155 -6.18 -19.66 -8.38
CA GLU A 155 -5.27 -19.96 -7.24
C GLU A 155 -5.73 -21.19 -6.45
N PHE A 156 -7.00 -21.59 -6.58
CA PHE A 156 -7.59 -22.73 -5.88
C PHE A 156 -7.80 -23.96 -6.80
N ALA A 157 -7.28 -23.93 -8.03
CA ALA A 157 -7.47 -25.03 -8.99
C ALA A 157 -6.88 -26.36 -8.49
N ASP A 158 -5.71 -26.30 -7.84
CA ASP A 158 -4.93 -27.47 -7.42
C ASP A 158 -5.18 -27.90 -5.95
N LEU A 159 -6.31 -27.47 -5.36
CA LEU A 159 -6.65 -27.78 -3.97
C LEU A 159 -6.58 -29.28 -3.65
N GLU A 160 -7.00 -30.16 -4.56
CA GLU A 160 -6.97 -31.60 -4.31
C GLU A 160 -5.55 -32.20 -4.33
N ASP A 161 -4.60 -31.56 -5.02
CA ASP A 161 -3.19 -31.94 -4.96
C ASP A 161 -2.53 -31.43 -3.67
N LEU A 162 -2.91 -30.24 -3.19
CA LEU A 162 -2.50 -29.75 -1.87
C LEU A 162 -2.90 -30.70 -0.75
N LYS A 163 -4.05 -31.38 -0.85
CA LYS A 163 -4.46 -32.37 0.14
C LYS A 163 -3.45 -33.51 0.31
N LYS A 164 -2.74 -33.88 -0.76
CA LYS A 164 -1.75 -34.97 -0.77
C LYS A 164 -0.42 -34.54 -0.16
N THR A 165 -0.05 -33.28 -0.31
CA THR A 165 1.27 -32.74 0.08
C THR A 165 1.24 -31.99 1.40
N ASN A 166 0.17 -31.25 1.68
CA ASN A 166 0.01 -30.45 2.90
C ASN A 166 -1.48 -30.34 3.31
N ILE A 167 -1.89 -31.28 4.17
CA ILE A 167 -3.30 -31.40 4.60
C ILE A 167 -3.80 -30.20 5.42
N GLU A 168 -2.93 -29.54 6.19
CA GLU A 168 -3.31 -28.36 6.99
C GLU A 168 -3.62 -27.17 6.08
N LEU A 169 -2.71 -26.90 5.13
CA LEU A 169 -2.91 -25.85 4.14
C LEU A 169 -4.15 -26.10 3.28
N TYR A 170 -4.38 -27.35 2.86
CA TYR A 170 -5.61 -27.74 2.16
C TYR A 170 -6.88 -27.33 2.91
N TYR A 171 -6.99 -27.66 4.20
CA TYR A 171 -8.19 -27.31 4.97
C TYR A 171 -8.32 -25.80 5.16
N HIS A 172 -7.22 -25.08 5.30
CA HIS A 172 -7.22 -23.62 5.37
C HIS A 172 -7.76 -23.01 4.06
N GLU A 173 -7.16 -23.36 2.92
CA GLU A 173 -7.54 -22.80 1.62
C GLU A 173 -8.95 -23.22 1.19
N LYS A 174 -9.34 -24.48 1.45
CA LYS A 174 -10.72 -24.94 1.19
C LYS A 174 -11.75 -24.15 1.99
N ARG A 175 -11.44 -23.76 3.23
CA ARG A 175 -12.31 -22.88 4.03
C ARG A 175 -12.35 -21.48 3.45
N LEU A 176 -11.20 -20.93 3.07
CA LEU A 176 -11.10 -19.62 2.44
C LEU A 176 -11.91 -19.57 1.14
N TYR A 177 -11.71 -20.52 0.22
CA TYR A 177 -12.43 -20.58 -1.05
C TYR A 177 -13.95 -20.67 -0.85
N LYS A 178 -14.42 -21.52 0.08
CA LYS A 178 -15.84 -21.57 0.45
C LYS A 178 -16.37 -20.23 0.96
N CYS A 179 -15.57 -19.49 1.72
CA CYS A 179 -15.95 -18.16 2.18
C CYS A 179 -15.98 -17.14 1.03
N LEU A 180 -15.01 -17.19 0.11
CA LEU A 180 -14.95 -16.34 -1.08
C LEU A 180 -16.18 -16.50 -1.95
N VAL A 181 -16.47 -17.73 -2.39
CA VAL A 181 -17.61 -18.04 -3.27
C VAL A 181 -18.95 -17.61 -2.65
N LYS A 182 -19.08 -17.68 -1.32
CA LYS A 182 -20.34 -17.37 -0.63
C LYS A 182 -20.53 -15.88 -0.35
N LYS A 183 -19.46 -15.11 -0.14
CA LYS A 183 -19.54 -13.78 0.49
C LYS A 183 -18.74 -12.68 -0.19
N ALA A 184 -17.75 -13.00 -1.03
CA ALA A 184 -16.91 -11.99 -1.65
C ALA A 184 -17.61 -11.40 -2.88
N ASP A 185 -17.37 -10.11 -3.11
CA ASP A 185 -17.65 -9.51 -4.41
C ASP A 185 -16.64 -10.09 -5.42
N TYR A 186 -16.96 -10.10 -6.72
CA TYR A 186 -16.02 -10.56 -7.75
C TYR A 186 -16.11 -9.75 -9.04
N LYS A 187 -15.01 -9.78 -9.80
CA LYS A 187 -14.92 -9.25 -11.17
C LYS A 187 -14.50 -10.38 -12.12
N LEU A 188 -15.00 -10.36 -13.35
CA LEU A 188 -14.52 -11.26 -14.41
C LEU A 188 -13.44 -10.52 -15.20
N LEU A 189 -12.23 -11.03 -15.19
CA LEU A 189 -11.04 -10.39 -15.79
C LEU A 189 -10.10 -11.47 -16.34
N GLN A 190 -9.15 -11.07 -17.18
CA GLN A 190 -8.04 -11.96 -17.53
C GLN A 190 -7.08 -12.10 -16.35
N ASN A 191 -6.79 -13.34 -15.97
CA ASN A 191 -5.77 -13.66 -14.97
C ASN A 191 -4.36 -13.42 -15.54
N PRO A 192 -3.29 -13.57 -14.74
CA PRO A 192 -1.91 -13.40 -15.22
C PRO A 192 -1.49 -14.36 -16.35
N TYR A 193 -2.26 -15.42 -16.60
CA TYR A 193 -2.04 -16.39 -17.67
C TYR A 193 -2.83 -16.07 -18.95
N GLY A 194 -3.62 -14.99 -18.96
CA GLY A 194 -4.42 -14.54 -20.11
C GLY A 194 -5.79 -15.20 -20.22
N GLU A 195 -6.20 -16.00 -19.23
CA GLU A 195 -7.48 -16.70 -19.21
C GLU A 195 -8.54 -15.90 -18.46
N ASN A 196 -9.80 -15.97 -18.93
CA ASN A 196 -10.91 -15.36 -18.21
C ASN A 196 -11.14 -16.07 -16.88
N ASP A 197 -11.05 -15.32 -15.79
CA ASP A 197 -11.10 -15.84 -14.43
C ASP A 197 -11.90 -14.91 -13.51
N LYS A 198 -12.32 -15.43 -12.36
CA LYS A 198 -12.95 -14.64 -11.31
C LYS A 198 -11.89 -14.10 -10.36
N LEU A 199 -11.86 -12.77 -10.23
CA LEU A 199 -11.11 -12.07 -9.19
C LEU A 199 -12.05 -11.77 -8.02
N PHE A 200 -11.91 -12.51 -6.92
CA PHE A 200 -12.63 -12.23 -5.69
C PHE A 200 -12.01 -11.06 -4.93
N LEU A 201 -12.87 -10.21 -4.35
CA LEU A 201 -12.50 -9.01 -3.61
C LEU A 201 -13.04 -9.08 -2.18
N ILE A 202 -12.14 -9.11 -1.19
CA ILE A 202 -12.51 -9.02 0.23
C ILE A 202 -12.16 -7.64 0.76
N LYS A 203 -13.17 -6.86 1.13
CA LYS A 203 -13.01 -5.57 1.80
C LYS A 203 -12.38 -5.74 3.18
N LYS A 204 -11.24 -5.07 3.40
CA LYS A 204 -10.49 -5.00 4.67
C LYS A 204 -10.53 -3.62 5.32
N GLY A 205 -10.93 -2.59 4.59
CA GLY A 205 -11.11 -1.25 5.13
C GLY A 205 -11.09 -0.17 4.05
N ASN A 206 -10.56 0.98 4.42
CA ASN A 206 -10.43 2.15 3.54
C ASN A 206 -8.97 2.37 3.15
N LEU A 207 -8.81 2.80 1.91
CA LEU A 207 -7.56 3.24 1.31
C LEU A 207 -7.72 4.67 0.81
N TRP A 208 -6.82 5.55 1.25
CA TRP A 208 -6.73 6.91 0.72
C TRP A 208 -5.60 6.98 -0.30
N VAL A 209 -5.93 7.41 -1.51
CA VAL A 209 -4.96 7.61 -2.59
C VAL A 209 -4.78 9.11 -2.78
N GLY A 210 -3.58 9.58 -2.46
CA GLY A 210 -3.17 10.98 -2.56
C GLY A 210 -2.34 11.22 -3.82
N GLU A 211 -2.67 12.28 -4.56
CA GLU A 211 -1.90 12.74 -5.71
C GLU A 211 -1.86 14.26 -5.78
N SER A 212 -0.79 14.79 -6.34
CA SER A 212 -0.63 16.22 -6.57
C SER A 212 -1.39 16.63 -7.83
N HIS A 213 -1.94 17.84 -7.82
CA HIS A 213 -2.63 18.43 -8.96
C HIS A 213 -1.74 18.66 -10.20
N LYS A 214 -0.42 18.46 -10.10
CA LYS A 214 0.56 18.76 -11.16
C LYS A 214 0.95 17.57 -12.03
N GLY A 215 0.34 16.40 -11.85
CA GLY A 215 0.51 15.27 -12.77
C GLY A 215 -0.40 15.45 -13.98
N TYR A 216 0.19 15.68 -15.16
CA TYR A 216 -0.51 15.71 -16.45
C TYR A 216 -1.21 14.38 -16.75
#